data_AF-A0A7L1MYX8-F1
#
_entry.id   AF-A0A7L1MYX8-F1
#
_cell.length_a   1.000
_cell.length_b   1.000
_cell.length_c   1.000
_cell.angle_alpha   90.00
_cell.angle_beta   90.00
_cell.angle_gamma   90.00
#
_symmetry.space_group_name_H-M   'P 1'
#
loop_
_entity.id
_entity.type
_entity.pdbx_description
1 polymer ?
#
loop_
_entity_poly.entity_id
_entity_poly.type
_entity_poly.pdbx_seq_one_letter_code
_entity_poly.pdbx_strand_id
1 'polypeptide(L)'
;QDGGRHGAEETSFRWQCVEQPIGKLLFRRFLEGAPGLAAAGALWAELEAYDLCEDAERAAAAAALRSRFLAEGGSQRCAFLSAAATAPPSDPSKPETFGLVRQELLAHLE
;
A
#
# COMPACT_ATOMS: atom_id res chain seq x y z
N GLN A 1 24.45 18.39 -24.15
CA GLN A 1 24.80 18.00 -22.77
C GLN A 1 23.49 17.82 -22.03
N ASP A 2 23.02 16.58 -21.96
CA ASP A 2 21.74 16.19 -21.35
C ASP A 2 22.07 15.50 -20.00
N GLY A 3 22.54 16.31 -19.04
CA GLY A 3 23.07 15.83 -17.76
C GLY A 3 22.19 16.16 -16.55
N GLY A 4 21.01 16.77 -16.77
CA GLY A 4 20.16 17.28 -15.69
C GLY A 4 19.06 16.33 -15.21
N ARG A 5 18.73 15.29 -15.97
CA ARG A 5 17.59 14.40 -15.68
C ARG A 5 17.97 13.17 -14.83
N HIS A 6 19.23 12.73 -14.88
CA HIS A 6 19.68 11.52 -14.18
C HIS A 6 19.76 11.67 -12.65
N GLY A 7 20.10 12.85 -12.14
CA GLY A 7 20.29 13.05 -10.68
C GLY A 7 19.01 13.11 -9.85
N ALA A 8 17.86 13.43 -10.47
CA ALA A 8 16.57 13.51 -9.75
C ALA A 8 15.88 12.13 -9.64
N GLU A 9 16.10 11.25 -10.61
CA GLU A 9 15.62 9.86 -10.55
C GLU A 9 16.43 9.05 -9.53
N GLU A 10 17.72 9.34 -9.38
CA GLU A 10 18.61 8.67 -8.44
C GLU A 10 18.23 8.84 -6.97
N THR A 11 17.46 9.84 -6.56
CA THR A 11 17.02 10.04 -5.16
C THR A 11 15.52 9.90 -4.95
N SER A 12 14.75 9.58 -6.01
CA SER A 12 13.30 9.45 -5.91
C SER A 12 12.89 8.22 -5.10
N PHE A 13 12.04 8.43 -4.08
CA PHE A 13 11.42 7.33 -3.31
C PHE A 13 10.70 6.34 -4.24
N ARG A 14 9.89 6.86 -5.17
CA ARG A 14 9.16 6.04 -6.14
C ARG A 14 10.09 5.15 -6.94
N TRP A 15 11.16 5.71 -7.48
CA TRP A 15 12.13 4.92 -8.24
C TRP A 15 12.81 3.87 -7.37
N GLN A 16 13.47 4.29 -6.27
CA GLN A 16 14.29 3.42 -5.44
C GLN A 16 13.47 2.35 -4.69
N CYS A 17 12.35 2.73 -4.08
CA CYS A 17 11.65 1.91 -3.10
C CYS A 17 10.37 1.26 -3.63
N VAL A 18 9.86 1.68 -4.81
CA VAL A 18 8.61 1.13 -5.37
C VAL A 18 8.84 0.41 -6.70
N GLU A 19 9.62 1.00 -7.61
CA GLU A 19 9.79 0.48 -8.97
C GLU A 19 11.02 -0.44 -9.11
N GLN A 20 12.11 -0.15 -8.41
CA GLN A 20 13.30 -1.01 -8.40
C GLN A 20 13.07 -2.26 -7.54
N PRO A 21 13.15 -3.49 -8.10
CA PRO A 21 12.83 -4.71 -7.35
C PRO A 21 13.67 -4.92 -6.09
N ILE A 22 14.99 -4.68 -6.19
CA ILE A 22 15.90 -4.83 -5.05
C ILE A 22 15.63 -3.76 -4.00
N GLY A 23 15.47 -2.50 -4.41
CA GLY A 23 15.23 -1.41 -3.47
C GLY A 23 13.87 -1.55 -2.77
N LYS A 24 12.82 -1.98 -3.49
CA LYS A 24 11.53 -2.35 -2.90
C LYS A 24 11.64 -3.49 -1.89
N LEU A 25 12.38 -4.55 -2.21
CA LEU A 25 12.61 -5.66 -1.29
C LEU A 25 13.28 -5.18 0.01
N LEU A 26 14.35 -4.38 -0.12
CA LEU A 26 15.06 -3.82 1.03
C LEU A 26 14.17 -2.90 1.85
N PHE A 27 13.39 -2.04 1.19
CA PHE A 27 12.48 -1.12 1.88
C PHE A 27 11.37 -1.87 2.61
N ARG A 28 10.75 -2.89 2.01
CA ARG A 28 9.78 -3.75 2.69
C ARG A 28 10.37 -4.39 3.95
N ARG A 29 11.62 -4.87 3.88
CA ARG A 29 12.31 -5.45 5.05
C ARG A 29 12.60 -4.40 6.13
N PHE A 30 12.90 -3.17 5.74
CA PHE A 30 13.04 -2.06 6.68
C PHE A 30 11.71 -1.77 7.40
N LEU A 31 10.58 -1.74 6.68
CA LEU A 31 9.26 -1.49 7.28
C LEU A 31 8.87 -2.54 8.33
N GLU A 32 9.21 -3.82 8.09
CA GLU A 32 9.01 -4.90 9.06
C GLU A 32 9.76 -4.69 10.39
N GLY A 33 10.92 -4.05 10.33
CA GLY A 33 11.78 -3.76 11.48
C GLY A 33 11.50 -2.42 12.18
N ALA A 34 10.64 -1.57 11.61
CA ALA A 34 10.34 -0.24 12.11
C ALA A 34 8.96 -0.20 12.78
N PRO A 35 8.85 -0.23 14.13
CA PRO A 35 7.56 -0.37 14.82
C PRO A 35 6.51 0.67 14.44
N GLY A 36 6.93 1.92 14.15
CA GLY A 36 6.02 2.98 13.71
C GLY A 36 5.49 2.82 12.28
N LEU A 37 6.16 2.02 11.45
CA LEU A 37 5.81 1.79 10.05
C LEU A 37 5.32 0.36 9.77
N ALA A 38 5.39 -0.53 10.77
CA ALA A 38 5.04 -1.94 10.63
C ALA A 38 3.61 -2.16 10.11
N ALA A 39 2.65 -1.33 10.54
CA ALA A 39 1.27 -1.40 10.03
C ALA A 39 1.17 -0.99 8.55
N ALA A 40 1.89 0.07 8.13
CA ALA A 40 1.94 0.50 6.73
C ALA A 40 2.63 -0.54 5.84
N GLY A 41 3.74 -1.13 6.29
CA GLY A 41 4.41 -2.23 5.59
C GLY A 41 3.53 -3.47 5.44
N ALA A 42 2.78 -3.83 6.50
CA ALA A 42 1.83 -4.93 6.44
C ALA A 42 0.67 -4.65 5.47
N LEU A 43 0.11 -3.43 5.48
CA LEU A 43 -0.92 -3.02 4.51
C LEU A 43 -0.40 -3.12 3.07
N TRP A 44 0.82 -2.67 2.80
CA TRP A 44 1.41 -2.80 1.46
C TRP A 44 1.47 -4.27 1.03
N ALA A 45 2.00 -5.15 1.88
CA ALA A 45 2.10 -6.57 1.55
C ALA A 45 0.72 -7.20 1.23
N GLU A 46 -0.31 -6.83 1.96
CA GLU A 46 -1.67 -7.35 1.79
C GLU A 46 -2.35 -6.79 0.53
N LEU A 47 -2.07 -5.53 0.16
CA LEU A 47 -2.52 -4.97 -1.12
C LEU A 47 -1.90 -5.71 -2.31
N GLU A 48 -0.62 -6.06 -2.23
CA GLU A 48 0.06 -6.83 -3.29
C GLU A 48 -0.45 -8.27 -3.35
N ALA A 49 -0.72 -8.90 -2.19
CA ALA A 49 -1.34 -10.21 -2.15
C ALA A 49 -2.76 -10.18 -2.76
N TYR A 50 -3.53 -9.13 -2.47
CA TYR A 50 -4.87 -8.93 -3.03
C TYR A 50 -4.88 -8.81 -4.56
N ASP A 51 -3.88 -8.13 -5.14
CA ASP A 51 -3.75 -8.02 -6.60
C ASP A 51 -3.55 -9.39 -7.27
N LEU A 52 -2.98 -10.35 -6.53
CA LEU A 52 -2.74 -11.72 -6.98
C LEU A 52 -3.88 -12.70 -6.65
N CYS A 53 -4.91 -12.27 -5.93
CA CYS A 53 -6.05 -13.13 -5.62
C CYS A 53 -6.86 -13.47 -6.87
N GLU A 54 -7.28 -14.72 -6.94
CA GLU A 54 -8.29 -15.19 -7.89
C GLU A 54 -9.66 -14.62 -7.53
N ASP A 55 -10.57 -14.56 -8.50
CA ASP A 55 -11.88 -13.93 -8.32
C ASP A 55 -12.73 -14.58 -7.22
N ALA A 56 -12.57 -15.89 -7.01
CA ALA A 56 -13.26 -16.63 -5.94
C ALA A 56 -12.83 -16.20 -4.53
N GLU A 57 -11.60 -15.72 -4.36
CA GLU A 57 -11.01 -15.35 -3.06
C GLU A 57 -11.05 -13.84 -2.82
N ARG A 58 -11.14 -13.05 -3.90
CA ARG A 58 -11.03 -11.59 -3.90
C ARG A 58 -11.98 -10.93 -2.91
N ALA A 59 -13.24 -11.37 -2.84
CA ALA A 59 -14.22 -10.78 -1.91
C ALA A 59 -13.83 -10.99 -0.44
N ALA A 60 -13.34 -12.18 -0.08
CA ALA A 60 -12.89 -12.48 1.28
C ALA A 60 -11.61 -11.72 1.63
N ALA A 61 -10.66 -11.65 0.69
CA ALA A 61 -9.41 -10.89 0.85
C ALA A 61 -9.67 -9.39 1.05
N ALA A 62 -10.58 -8.79 0.28
CA ALA A 62 -10.99 -7.40 0.45
C ALA A 62 -11.58 -7.15 1.85
N ALA A 63 -12.49 -8.01 2.31
CA ALA A 63 -13.10 -7.89 3.64
C ALA A 63 -12.06 -8.00 4.78
N ALA A 64 -11.11 -8.93 4.65
CA ALA A 64 -10.01 -9.09 5.61
C ALA A 64 -9.11 -7.84 5.65
N LEU A 65 -8.73 -7.31 4.49
CA LEU A 65 -7.92 -6.09 4.38
C LEU A 65 -8.64 -4.89 5.02
N ARG A 66 -9.92 -4.68 4.69
CA ARG A 66 -10.72 -3.59 5.26
C ARG A 66 -10.83 -3.68 6.77
N SER A 67 -11.19 -4.84 7.31
CA SER A 67 -11.39 -5.03 8.75
C SER A 67 -10.10 -4.87 9.56
N ARG A 68 -8.95 -5.26 8.99
CA ARG A 68 -7.65 -5.20 9.67
C ARG A 68 -7.01 -3.81 9.65
N PHE A 69 -7.07 -3.11 8.51
CA PHE A 69 -6.27 -1.89 8.28
C PHE A 69 -7.10 -0.61 8.15
N LEU A 70 -8.35 -0.68 7.67
CA LEU A 70 -9.15 0.50 7.33
C LEU A 70 -10.20 0.82 8.40
N ALA A 71 -10.71 -0.22 9.07
CA ALA A 71 -11.75 -0.07 10.09
C ALA A 71 -11.22 0.61 11.36
N GLU A 72 -12.08 1.40 12.03
CA GLU A 72 -11.72 2.14 13.24
C GLU A 72 -11.15 1.26 14.36
N GLY A 73 -11.63 0.01 14.46
CA GLY A 73 -11.21 -1.00 15.44
C GLY A 73 -10.28 -2.08 14.89
N GLY A 74 -9.69 -1.88 13.71
CA GLY A 74 -8.76 -2.83 13.10
C GLY A 74 -7.49 -2.98 13.93
N SER A 75 -7.00 -4.22 14.09
CA SER A 75 -5.81 -4.52 14.89
C SER A 75 -4.53 -3.84 14.38
N GLN A 76 -4.49 -3.47 13.10
CA GLN A 76 -3.38 -2.76 12.46
C GLN A 76 -3.88 -1.54 11.70
N ARG A 77 -4.87 -0.84 12.26
CA ARG A 77 -5.46 0.33 11.64
C ARG A 77 -4.40 1.34 11.18
N CYS A 78 -4.48 1.74 9.92
CA CYS A 78 -3.64 2.77 9.31
C CYS A 78 -4.31 4.14 9.46
N ALA A 79 -4.00 4.85 10.56
CA ALA A 79 -4.63 6.13 10.89
C ALA A 79 -4.29 7.28 9.93
N PHE A 80 -3.28 7.13 9.07
CA PHE A 80 -2.95 8.09 8.02
C PHE A 80 -3.93 8.06 6.83
N LEU A 81 -4.75 7.01 6.71
CA LEU A 81 -5.73 6.89 5.64
C LEU A 81 -6.90 7.85 5.84
N SER A 82 -7.32 8.50 4.77
CA SER A 82 -8.47 9.39 4.77
C SER A 82 -9.78 8.62 4.85
N ALA A 83 -10.85 9.30 5.30
CA ALA A 83 -12.19 8.74 5.29
C ALA A 83 -12.67 8.32 3.88
N ALA A 84 -12.16 8.96 2.83
CA ALA A 84 -12.46 8.58 1.46
C ALA A 84 -11.79 7.26 1.07
N ALA A 85 -10.54 7.04 1.51
CA ALA A 85 -9.82 5.80 1.28
C ALA A 85 -10.40 4.62 2.07
N THR A 86 -10.93 4.87 3.27
CA THR A 86 -11.55 3.83 4.12
C THR A 86 -13.03 3.62 3.84
N ALA A 87 -13.67 4.44 2.99
CA ALA A 87 -15.07 4.29 2.63
C ALA A 87 -15.37 2.91 2.01
N PRO A 88 -16.57 2.35 2.20
CA PRO A 88 -16.98 1.14 1.49
C PRO A 88 -17.03 1.37 -0.02
N PRO A 89 -16.90 0.30 -0.83
CA PRO A 89 -16.99 0.43 -2.28
C PRO A 89 -18.35 1.03 -2.69
N SER A 90 -18.32 1.97 -3.62
CA SER A 90 -19.53 2.63 -4.14
C SER A 90 -20.49 1.66 -4.84
N ASP A 91 -19.96 0.54 -5.33
CA ASP A 91 -20.71 -0.52 -6.01
C ASP A 91 -20.22 -1.89 -5.49
N PRO A 92 -21.03 -2.62 -4.70
CA PRO A 92 -20.63 -3.91 -4.13
C PRO A 92 -20.57 -5.03 -5.18
N SER A 93 -21.05 -4.81 -6.41
CA SER A 93 -20.96 -5.78 -7.50
C SER A 93 -19.62 -5.76 -8.21
N LYS A 94 -18.80 -4.71 -7.99
CA LYS A 94 -17.50 -4.55 -8.63
C LYS A 94 -16.38 -4.96 -7.68
N PRO A 95 -15.28 -5.53 -8.23
CA PRO A 95 -14.06 -5.74 -7.48
C PRO A 95 -13.57 -4.42 -6.86
N GLU A 96 -13.24 -4.45 -5.57
CA GLU A 96 -12.62 -3.31 -4.91
C GLU A 96 -11.20 -3.11 -5.45
N THR A 97 -10.83 -1.87 -5.78
CA THR A 97 -9.55 -1.60 -6.48
C THR A 97 -8.49 -0.94 -5.61
N PHE A 98 -8.78 -0.65 -4.33
CA PHE A 98 -7.88 -0.07 -3.32
C PHE A 98 -6.92 1.04 -3.80
N GLY A 99 -7.26 1.75 -4.88
CA GLY A 99 -6.34 2.66 -5.57
C GLY A 99 -5.96 3.86 -4.70
N LEU A 100 -6.95 4.46 -4.04
CA LEU A 100 -6.72 5.58 -3.13
C LEU A 100 -5.94 5.15 -1.88
N VAL A 101 -6.22 3.95 -1.35
CA VAL A 101 -5.47 3.36 -0.23
C VAL A 101 -3.99 3.21 -0.60
N ARG A 102 -3.68 2.71 -1.79
CA ARG A 102 -2.31 2.57 -2.28
C ARG A 102 -1.62 3.93 -2.46
N GLN A 103 -2.33 4.90 -3.01
CA GLN A 103 -1.80 6.25 -3.18
C GLN A 103 -1.42 6.90 -1.84
N GLU A 104 -2.33 6.87 -0.86
CA GLU A 104 -2.09 7.46 0.46
C GLU A 104 -1.03 6.70 1.25
N LEU A 105 -0.98 5.37 1.12
CA LEU A 105 0.08 4.55 1.68
C LEU A 105 1.46 4.95 1.17
N LEU A 106 1.64 5.08 -0.14
CA LEU A 106 2.93 5.47 -0.71
C LEU A 106 3.31 6.90 -0.33
N ALA A 107 2.34 7.82 -0.28
CA ALA A 107 2.57 9.19 0.17
C ALA A 107 2.95 9.28 1.66
N HIS A 108 2.48 8.34 2.49
CA HIS A 108 2.86 8.28 3.90
C HIS A 108 4.28 7.71 4.12
N LEU A 109 4.78 6.91 3.18
CA LEU A 109 6.07 6.23 3.27
C LEU A 109 7.24 7.03 2.66
N GLU A 110 6.94 8.11 1.94
CA GLU A 110 7.89 9.10 1.40
C GLU A 110 8.25 10.16 2.45
#